data_AF-A0A9P6TS89-F1
#
_entry.id   AF-A0A9P6TS89-F1
#
_cell.length_a   1.000
_cell.length_b   1.000
_cell.length_c   1.000
_cell.angle_alpha   90.00
_cell.angle_beta   90.00
_cell.angle_gamma   90.00
#
_symmetry.space_group_name_H-M   'P 1'
#
loop_
_entity.id
_entity.type
_entity.pdbx_description
1 polymer ?
#
loop_
_entity_poly.entity_id
_entity_poly.type
_entity_poly.pdbx_seq_one_letter_code
_entity_poly.pdbx_strand_id
1 'polypeptide(L)' 'MEIIGYARKSKATTEDDKDRVRLLQLMVKRLKERSHVQRTYIALSCDNEEPLSTRDMPQPTTIHQIEGIDGTMQ' A
#
# COMPACT_ATOMS: atom_id res chain seq x y z
N MET A 1 -13.67 16.26 -9.28
CA MET A 1 -12.30 16.25 -8.69
C MET A 1 -12.15 14.92 -7.99
N GLU A 2 -11.17 14.12 -8.37
CA GLU A 2 -10.94 12.79 -7.79
C GLU A 2 -9.77 12.88 -6.80
N ILE A 3 -9.99 12.44 -5.58
CA ILE A 3 -9.04 12.33 -4.47
C ILE A 3 -8.52 10.90 -4.47
N ILE A 4 -7.25 10.76 -4.78
CA ILE A 4 -6.54 9.48 -4.82
C ILE A 4 -5.70 9.34 -3.55
N GLY A 5 -5.94 8.25 -2.83
CA GLY A 5 -5.19 7.85 -1.64
C GLY A 5 -4.03 6.94 -1.98
N TYR A 6 -2.90 7.19 -1.32
CA TYR A 6 -1.68 6.40 -1.48
C TYR A 6 -1.22 5.90 -0.11
N ALA A 7 -1.04 4.59 0.04
CA ALA A 7 -0.52 3.98 1.26
C ALA A 7 0.70 3.11 0.95
N ARG A 8 1.75 3.19 1.77
CA ARG A 8 2.94 2.36 1.59
C ARG A 8 3.53 1.90 2.91
N LYS A 9 4.20 0.76 2.87
CA LYS A 9 5.07 0.26 3.95
C LYS A 9 6.48 0.04 3.42
N SER A 10 7.46 0.45 4.22
CA SER A 10 8.86 0.25 3.92
C SER A 10 9.28 -1.20 4.16
N LYS A 11 10.39 -1.62 3.55
CA LYS A 11 11.11 -2.85 3.89
C LYS A 11 11.59 -2.76 5.35
N ALA A 12 10.81 -3.26 6.30
CA ALA A 12 11.19 -3.28 7.72
C ALA A 12 11.71 -4.67 8.11
N THR A 13 12.92 -4.76 8.66
CA THR A 13 13.54 -6.03 9.10
C THR A 13 12.80 -6.70 10.26
N THR A 14 11.91 -5.99 10.96
CA THR A 14 11.22 -6.45 12.17
C THR A 14 9.73 -6.78 11.97
N GLU A 15 9.12 -6.37 10.86
CA GLU A 15 7.70 -6.65 10.57
C GLU A 15 7.62 -7.83 9.60
N ASP A 16 6.84 -8.85 9.95
CA ASP A 16 6.51 -9.92 9.02
C ASP A 16 5.45 -9.46 8.00
N ASP A 17 5.20 -10.28 6.98
CA ASP A 17 4.25 -9.93 5.93
C ASP A 17 2.81 -9.80 6.43
N LYS A 18 2.43 -10.50 7.51
CA LYS A 18 1.08 -10.41 8.09
C LYS A 18 0.87 -9.08 8.79
N ASP A 19 1.88 -8.62 9.54
CA ASP A 19 1.86 -7.30 10.17
C ASP A 19 1.79 -6.20 9.13
N ARG A 20 2.55 -6.31 8.04
CA ARG A 20 2.51 -5.33 6.94
C ARG A 20 1.13 -5.27 6.29
N VAL A 21 0.52 -6.42 5.98
CA VAL A 21 -0.85 -6.49 5.43
C VAL A 21 -1.85 -5.84 6.38
N ARG A 22 -1.81 -6.19 7.67
CA ARG A 22 -2.71 -5.63 8.70
C ARG A 22 -2.59 -4.11 8.81
N LEU A 23 -1.35 -3.61 8.82
CA LEU A 23 -1.09 -2.17 8.93
C LEU A 23 -1.51 -1.43 7.66
N LEU A 24 -1.26 -1.98 6.48
CA LEU A 24 -1.72 -1.40 5.22
C LEU A 24 -3.25 -1.38 5.14
N GLN A 25 -3.93 -2.46 5.54
CA GLN A 25 -5.40 -2.49 5.60
C GLN A 25 -5.93 -1.36 6.50
N LEU A 26 -5.29 -1.11 7.64
CA LEU A 26 -5.66 -0.02 8.53
C LEU A 26 -5.45 1.36 7.88
N MET A 27 -4.38 1.53 7.09
CA MET A 27 -4.13 2.76 6.33
C MET A 27 -5.19 2.97 5.25
N VAL A 28 -5.51 1.95 4.46
CA VAL A 28 -6.56 1.98 3.43
C VAL A 28 -7.90 2.36 4.05
N LYS A 29 -8.26 1.71 5.17
CA LYS A 29 -9.49 2.03 5.92
C LYS A 29 -9.53 3.50 6.33
N ARG A 30 -8.45 4.03 6.89
CA ARG A 30 -8.36 5.44 7.32
C ARG A 30 -8.44 6.42 6.15
N LEU A 31 -7.83 6.10 5.01
CA LEU A 31 -7.93 6.91 3.80
C LEU A 31 -9.38 7.02 3.33
N LYS A 32 -10.11 5.90 3.33
CA LYS A 32 -11.53 5.89 2.95
C LYS A 32 -12.43 6.61 3.95
N GLU A 33 -12.24 6.35 5.24
CA GLU A 33 -13.12 6.88 6.30
C GLU A 33 -12.88 8.36 6.60
N ARG A 34 -11.63 8.82 6.58
CA ARG A 34 -11.28 10.19 7.00
C ARG A 34 -10.99 11.14 5.86
N SER A 35 -10.39 10.63 4.79
CA SER A 35 -9.99 11.44 3.64
C SER A 35 -10.96 11.31 2.46
N HIS A 36 -11.99 10.44 2.58
CA HIS A 36 -13.00 10.19 1.56
C HIS A 36 -12.42 9.97 0.16
N VAL A 37 -11.30 9.25 0.09
CA VAL A 37 -10.63 8.95 -1.18
C VAL A 37 -11.53 8.09 -2.08
N GLN A 38 -11.60 8.40 -3.37
CA GLN A 38 -12.36 7.56 -4.32
C GLN A 38 -11.54 6.39 -4.83
N ARG A 39 -10.20 6.51 -4.87
CA ARG A 39 -9.29 5.43 -5.23
C ARG A 39 -8.16 5.28 -4.24
N THR A 40 -7.70 4.05 -4.02
CA THR A 40 -6.58 3.75 -3.13
C THR A 40 -5.56 2.86 -3.82
N TYR A 41 -4.31 3.32 -3.89
CA TYR A 41 -3.18 2.54 -4.41
C TYR A 41 -2.18 2.24 -3.30
N ILE A 42 -1.61 1.04 -3.33
CA ILE A 42 -0.72 0.58 -2.25
C ILE A 42 0.64 0.07 -2.74
N ALA A 43 1.64 0.14 -1.85
CA ALA A 43 2.90 -0.58 -1.99
C ALA A 43 3.23 -1.33 -0.69
N LEU A 44 3.44 -2.65 -0.80
CA LEU A 44 3.58 -3.54 0.35
C LEU A 44 5.02 -3.56 0.90
N SER A 45 5.99 -3.34 0.04
CA SER A 45 7.41 -3.35 0.38
C SER A 45 8.18 -2.46 -0.60
N CYS A 46 8.57 -1.27 -0.16
CA CYS A 46 9.32 -0.30 -0.96
C CYS A 46 10.49 0.22 -0.14
N ASP A 47 11.70 0.23 -0.70
CA ASP A 47 12.79 1.01 -0.10
C ASP A 47 12.63 2.50 -0.44
N ASN A 48 13.07 3.39 0.45
CA ASN A 48 13.06 4.83 0.18
C ASN A 48 14.09 5.22 -0.89
N GLU A 49 15.13 4.40 -1.08
CA GLU A 49 16.22 4.64 -2.03
C GLU A 49 16.01 3.94 -3.37
N GLU A 50 14.95 3.12 -3.51
CA GLU A 50 14.65 2.44 -4.76
C GLU A 50 14.04 3.40 -5.80
N PRO A 51 14.57 3.42 -7.04
CA PRO A 51 13.94 4.13 -8.16
C PRO A 51 12.45 3.79 -8.29
N LEU A 52 11.62 4.76 -8.66
CA LEU A 52 10.18 4.57 -8.87
C LEU A 52 9.90 3.37 -9.80
N SER A 53 10.69 3.24 -10.87
CA SER A 53 10.60 2.13 -11.84
C SER A 53 10.83 0.74 -11.24
N THR A 54 11.61 0.64 -10.17
CA THR A 54 11.89 -0.62 -9.45
C THR A 54 10.99 -0.83 -8.24
N ARG A 55 10.43 0.25 -7.70
CA ARG A 55 9.48 0.25 -6.57
C ARG A 55 8.16 -0.44 -6.91
N ASP A 56 7.80 -0.40 -8.19
CA ASP A 56 6.51 -0.83 -8.71
C ASP A 56 6.55 -2.25 -9.33
N MET A 57 7.67 -2.96 -9.15
CA MET A 57 7.94 -4.34 -9.62
C MET A 57 7.69 -5.39 -8.50
N PRO A 58 7.43 -6.66 -8.89
CA PRO A 58 6.26 -7.42 -8.46
C PRO A 58 6.13 -7.49 -6.94
N GLN A 59 5.02 -6.92 -6.48
CA GLN A 59 4.66 -6.93 -5.08
C GLN A 59 4.41 -8.38 -4.60
N PRO A 60 4.60 -8.64 -3.30
CA PRO A 60 4.28 -9.92 -2.71
C PRO A 60 2.84 -10.35 -3.01
N THR A 61 2.61 -11.65 -3.25
CA THR A 61 1.27 -12.24 -3.44
C THR A 61 0.32 -11.98 -2.26
N THR A 62 0.86 -11.57 -1.12
CA THR A 62 0.13 -11.09 0.06
C THR A 62 -0.69 -9.81 -0.17
N ILE A 63 -0.46 -9.05 -1.26
CA ILE A 63 -1.32 -7.90 -1.62
C ILE A 63 -2.79 -8.29 -1.78
N HIS A 64 -3.07 -9.50 -2.28
CA HIS A 64 -4.44 -9.98 -2.49
C HIS A 64 -5.26 -10.06 -1.20
N GLN A 65 -4.63 -9.97 -0.03
CA GLN A 65 -5.30 -9.97 1.28
C GLN A 65 -5.82 -8.59 1.69
N ILE A 66 -5.47 -7.53 0.96
CA ILE A 66 -5.86 -6.16 1.30
C ILE A 66 -7.11 -5.79 0.51
N GLU A 67 -8.17 -5.44 1.22
CA GLU A 67 -9.47 -5.08 0.66
C GLU A 67 -9.59 -3.57 0.42
N GLY A 68 -10.29 -3.23 -0.65
CA GLY A 68 -10.61 -1.84 -0.96
C GLY A 68 -9.47 -1.06 -1.59
N ILE A 69 -8.56 -1.73 -2.27
CA ILE A 69 -7.55 -1.12 -3.11
C ILE A 69 -8.00 -1.18 -4.58
N ASP A 70 -7.64 -0.16 -5.33
CA ASP A 70 -7.89 -0.04 -6.77
C ASP A 70 -6.68 -0.51 -7.59
N GLY A 71 -5.54 -0.71 -6.93
CA GLY A 71 -4.35 -1.26 -7.54
C GLY A 71 -3.11 -1.13 -6.66
N THR A 72 -1.99 -1.52 -7.25
CA THR A 72 -0.66 -1.26 -6.71
C THR A 72 -0.15 0.09 -7.22
N MET A 73 0.81 0.68 -6.51
CA MET A 73 1.57 1.81 -7.07
C MET A 73 2.34 1.31 -8.30
N GLN A 74 2.09 1.94 -9.45
CA GLN A 74 2.79 1.85 -10.74
C GLN A 74 2.86 3.24 -11.37
#